data_AF-A0A7R9R0T8-F1
#
_entry.id   AF-A0A7R9R0T8-F1
#
_cell.length_a   1.000
_cell.length_b   1.000
_cell.length_c   1.000
_cell.angle_alpha   90.00
_cell.angle_beta   90.00
_cell.angle_gamma   90.00
#
_symmetry.space_group_name_H-M   'P 1'
#
loop_
_entity.id
_entity.type
_entity.pdbx_description
1 polymer ?
#
loop_
_entity_poly.entity_id
_entity_poly.type
_entity_poly.pdbx_seq_one_letter_code
_entity_poly.pdbx_strand_id
1 'polypeptide(L)'
;MKHILPGVLETENVNGDSLKYLTDLRKAQPNKPLHVTEWWPGWFDKWGDKGHHTMDVNFFEKEITDVLFKANSSVNFYMFFGGTNFGFMNGDRVVTSYDYDAPLSETGNYTAKYWKTKELVEKFTKERGLPQLLVPKP
;
A
#
# COMPACT_ATOMS: atom_id res chain seq x y z
N MET A 1 2.06 -22.11 -10.49
CA MET A 1 2.01 -21.26 -11.69
C MET A 1 0.98 -20.17 -11.41
N LYS A 2 1.38 -18.90 -11.29
CA LYS A 2 0.41 -17.79 -11.33
C LYS A 2 -0.23 -17.79 -12.72
N HIS A 3 -1.56 -17.71 -12.80
CA HIS A 3 -2.30 -17.67 -14.06
C HIS A 3 -2.15 -16.28 -14.68
N ILE A 4 -1.06 -16.05 -15.40
CA ILE A 4 -0.74 -14.76 -16.01
C ILE A 4 -1.29 -14.73 -17.43
N LEU A 5 -2.04 -13.67 -17.76
CA LEU A 5 -2.49 -13.42 -19.12
C LEU A 5 -1.34 -12.80 -19.96
N PRO A 6 -0.98 -13.40 -21.11
CA PRO A 6 0.05 -12.84 -21.99
C PRO A 6 -0.27 -11.39 -22.39
N GLY A 7 0.76 -10.54 -22.40
CA GLY A 7 0.62 -9.12 -22.77
C GLY A 7 0.09 -8.21 -21.65
N VAL A 8 -0.44 -8.75 -20.55
CA VAL A 8 -0.90 -7.96 -19.41
C VAL A 8 0.28 -7.66 -18.46
N LEU A 9 0.27 -6.48 -17.84
CA LEU A 9 1.23 -6.13 -16.78
C LEU A 9 0.83 -6.86 -15.50
N GLU A 10 1.77 -7.57 -14.90
CA GLU A 10 1.55 -8.15 -13.57
C GLU A 10 2.00 -7.16 -12.49
N THR A 11 1.32 -7.18 -11.35
CA THR A 11 1.64 -6.37 -10.18
C THR A 11 1.58 -7.26 -8.94
N GLU A 12 2.13 -6.80 -7.82
CA GLU A 12 2.07 -7.54 -6.56
C GLU A 12 1.09 -6.90 -5.58
N ASN A 13 0.47 -7.74 -4.76
CA ASN A 13 -0.25 -7.34 -3.56
C ASN A 13 0.50 -7.94 -2.37
N VAL A 14 0.93 -7.12 -1.41
CA VAL A 14 1.86 -7.56 -0.34
C VAL A 14 1.56 -6.91 1.01
N ASN A 15 1.91 -7.63 2.09
CA ASN A 15 1.89 -7.18 3.49
C ASN A 15 3.17 -7.64 4.16
N GLY A 16 4.28 -7.00 3.79
CA GLY A 16 5.63 -7.39 4.17
C GLY A 16 6.42 -8.07 3.05
N ASP A 17 7.73 -8.18 3.26
CA ASP A 17 8.71 -8.74 2.31
C ASP A 17 8.65 -8.11 0.91
N SER A 18 8.26 -6.83 0.83
CA SER A 18 7.95 -6.16 -0.43
C SER A 18 9.12 -6.21 -1.43
N LEU A 19 10.35 -6.01 -0.96
CA LEU A 19 11.55 -6.07 -1.80
C LEU A 19 11.75 -7.45 -2.44
N LYS A 20 11.45 -8.52 -1.70
CA LYS A 20 11.61 -9.89 -2.19
C LYS A 20 10.60 -10.14 -3.32
N TYR A 21 9.32 -9.86 -3.08
CA TYR A 21 8.27 -10.04 -4.10
C TYR A 21 8.55 -9.22 -5.35
N LEU A 22 8.95 -7.96 -5.19
CA LEU A 22 9.32 -7.09 -6.30
C LEU A 22 10.56 -7.56 -7.07
N THR A 23 11.53 -8.15 -6.38
CA THR A 23 12.71 -8.76 -7.02
C THR A 23 12.33 -9.99 -7.84
N ASP A 24 11.45 -10.84 -7.31
CA ASP A 24 10.96 -12.03 -8.01
C ASP A 24 10.08 -11.63 -9.21
N LEU A 25 9.24 -10.60 -9.05
CA LEU A 25 8.44 -10.04 -10.14
C LEU A 25 9.32 -9.48 -11.27
N ARG A 26 10.41 -8.77 -10.93
CA ARG A 26 11.37 -8.26 -11.93
C ARG A 26 11.99 -9.38 -12.77
N LYS A 27 12.27 -10.54 -12.16
CA LYS A 27 12.78 -11.73 -12.87
C LYS A 27 11.71 -12.36 -13.77
N ALA A 28 10.47 -12.40 -13.31
CA ALA A 28 9.35 -12.98 -14.05
C ALA A 28 8.92 -12.13 -15.25
N GLN A 29 8.99 -10.80 -15.14
CA GLN A 29 8.68 -9.87 -16.23
C GLN A 29 9.79 -8.82 -16.44
N PRO A 30 10.93 -9.22 -17.04
CA PRO A 30 12.03 -8.31 -17.32
C PRO A 30 11.56 -7.11 -18.16
N ASN A 31 12.14 -5.94 -17.88
CA ASN A 31 11.88 -4.68 -18.59
C ASN A 31 10.46 -4.10 -18.47
N LYS A 32 9.58 -4.69 -17.65
CA LYS A 32 8.29 -4.08 -17.28
C LYS A 32 8.42 -3.25 -16.00
N PRO A 33 7.59 -2.19 -15.82
CA PRO A 33 7.56 -1.43 -14.57
C PRO A 33 7.17 -2.34 -13.40
N LEU A 34 7.66 -2.01 -12.21
CA LEU A 34 7.19 -2.63 -10.98
C LEU A 34 6.12 -1.75 -10.35
N HIS A 35 5.07 -2.41 -9.87
CA HIS A 35 3.99 -1.75 -9.18
C HIS A 35 3.44 -2.70 -8.13
N VAL A 36 3.25 -2.19 -6.91
CA VAL A 36 2.47 -2.85 -5.87
C VAL A 36 1.06 -2.28 -5.92
N THR A 37 0.10 -3.08 -6.40
CA THR A 37 -1.29 -2.62 -6.58
C THR A 37 -2.02 -2.55 -5.25
N GLU A 38 -1.72 -3.44 -4.31
CA GLU A 38 -2.21 -3.34 -2.94
C GLU A 38 -1.07 -3.60 -1.97
N TRP A 39 -0.54 -2.53 -1.40
CA TRP A 39 0.31 -2.64 -0.23
C TRP A 39 -0.56 -2.51 1.01
N TRP A 40 -0.62 -3.55 1.86
CA TRP A 40 -1.47 -3.58 3.04
C TRP A 40 -0.70 -3.03 4.27
N PRO A 41 -0.93 -1.77 4.71
CA PRO A 41 -0.20 -1.14 5.81
C PRO A 41 -0.72 -1.52 7.21
N GLY A 42 -1.71 -2.41 7.25
CA GLY A 42 -2.50 -2.82 8.40
C GLY A 42 -3.50 -3.87 7.94
N TRP A 43 -4.58 -4.07 8.68
CA TRP A 43 -5.59 -5.08 8.35
C TRP A 43 -6.95 -4.73 8.93
N PHE A 44 -8.02 -5.30 8.36
CA PHE A 44 -9.38 -5.14 8.88
C PHE A 44 -9.66 -6.12 10.02
N ASP A 45 -10.62 -5.77 10.86
CA ASP A 45 -11.05 -6.64 11.95
C ASP A 45 -12.36 -7.38 11.64
N LYS A 46 -12.52 -8.53 12.28
CA LYS A 46 -13.77 -9.29 12.34
C LYS A 46 -14.31 -9.35 13.75
N TRP A 47 -15.62 -9.46 13.87
CA TRP A 47 -16.27 -9.72 15.16
C TRP A 47 -15.73 -11.03 15.77
N GLY A 48 -15.20 -10.94 16.99
CA GLY A 48 -14.59 -12.06 17.71
C GLY A 48 -13.07 -12.09 17.68
N ASP A 49 -12.42 -11.18 16.93
CA ASP A 49 -10.98 -11.00 17.01
C ASP A 49 -10.56 -10.56 18.42
N LYS A 50 -9.34 -10.95 18.83
CA LYS A 50 -8.82 -10.67 20.18
C LYS A 50 -8.44 -9.20 20.39
N GLY A 51 -8.40 -8.42 19.31
CA GLY A 51 -8.04 -7.01 19.33
C GLY A 51 -7.93 -6.48 17.91
N HIS A 52 -7.74 -5.17 17.81
CA HIS A 52 -7.52 -4.48 16.54
C HIS A 52 -6.19 -4.92 15.90
N HIS A 53 -6.22 -5.28 14.63
CA HIS A 53 -5.01 -5.58 13.88
C HIS A 53 -4.18 -4.32 13.68
N THR A 54 -2.93 -4.36 14.12
CA THR A 54 -2.01 -3.24 13.94
C THR A 54 -0.68 -3.68 13.34
N MET A 55 0.01 -2.72 12.74
CA MET A 55 1.36 -2.86 12.17
C MET A 55 2.29 -1.84 12.81
N ASP A 56 3.46 -2.33 13.26
CA ASP A 56 4.51 -1.47 13.80
C ASP A 56 4.95 -0.40 12.80
N VAL A 57 5.12 0.83 13.29
CA VAL A 57 5.46 1.99 12.44
C VAL A 57 6.85 1.88 11.81
N ASN A 58 7.81 1.24 12.48
CA ASN A 58 9.16 1.07 11.93
C ASN A 58 9.17 0.01 10.84
N PHE A 59 8.39 -1.06 11.02
CA PHE A 59 8.16 -2.05 9.96
C PHE A 59 7.49 -1.41 8.73
N PHE A 60 6.45 -0.60 8.95
CA PHE A 60 5.79 0.20 7.91
C PHE A 60 6.79 1.10 7.15
N GLU A 61 7.63 1.85 7.87
CA GLU A 61 8.65 2.73 7.28
C GLU A 61 9.67 1.97 6.44
N LYS A 62 10.15 0.83 6.96
CA LYS A 62 11.09 -0.04 6.26
C LYS A 62 10.49 -0.54 4.94
N GLU A 63 9.27 -1.05 4.96
CA GLU A 63 8.62 -1.62 3.77
C GLU A 63 8.40 -0.57 2.68
N ILE A 64 7.92 0.64 3.02
CA ILE A 64 7.78 1.71 2.02
C ILE A 64 9.14 2.14 1.49
N THR A 65 10.16 2.20 2.35
CA THR A 65 11.53 2.53 1.93
C THR A 65 12.05 1.51 0.92
N ASP A 66 11.79 0.22 1.17
CA ASP A 66 12.17 -0.88 0.29
C ASP A 66 11.47 -0.77 -1.08
N VAL A 67 10.17 -0.46 -1.08
CA VAL A 67 9.39 -0.30 -2.31
C VAL A 67 9.84 0.91 -3.14
N LEU A 68 9.94 2.09 -2.51
CA LEU A 68 10.24 3.34 -3.21
C LEU A 68 11.72 3.46 -3.57
N PHE A 69 12.62 3.26 -2.62
CA PHE A 69 14.04 3.60 -2.80
C PHE A 69 14.89 2.43 -3.29
N LYS A 70 14.60 1.20 -2.86
CA LYS A 70 15.40 0.02 -3.24
C LYS A 70 14.89 -0.65 -4.51
N ALA A 71 13.59 -0.92 -4.59
CA ALA A 71 12.99 -1.57 -5.75
C ALA A 71 12.69 -0.59 -6.91
N ASN A 72 12.62 0.72 -6.61
CA ASN A 72 12.17 1.75 -7.54
C ASN A 72 10.83 1.38 -8.17
N SER A 73 9.88 0.97 -7.32
CA SER A 73 8.55 0.52 -7.69
C SER A 73 7.52 1.60 -7.36
N SER A 74 6.46 1.67 -8.17
CA SER A 74 5.24 2.38 -7.77
C SER A 74 4.49 1.58 -6.71
N VAL A 75 3.64 2.26 -5.93
CA VAL A 75 2.88 1.65 -4.84
C VAL A 75 1.52 2.32 -4.67
N ASN A 76 0.50 1.52 -4.39
CA ASN A 76 -0.81 1.96 -3.92
C ASN A 76 -1.08 1.40 -2.51
N PHE A 77 -1.55 2.26 -1.61
CA PHE A 77 -1.81 1.92 -0.20
C PHE A 77 -3.23 1.40 -0.07
N TYR A 78 -3.37 0.13 0.33
CA TYR A 78 -4.64 -0.48 0.64
C TYR A 78 -4.68 -0.82 2.14
N MET A 79 -5.12 0.06 3.04
CA MET A 79 -5.78 1.34 2.79
C MET A 79 -4.91 2.53 3.22
N PHE A 80 -4.98 3.63 2.47
CA PHE A 80 -4.48 4.92 2.96
C PHE A 80 -5.44 5.56 3.97
N PHE A 81 -6.73 5.42 3.71
CA PHE A 81 -7.86 5.77 4.58
C PHE A 81 -8.93 4.71 4.37
N GLY A 82 -9.31 3.99 5.43
CA GLY A 82 -10.32 2.95 5.31
C GLY A 82 -11.73 3.45 5.63
N GLY A 83 -11.93 4.17 6.74
CA GLY A 83 -13.21 4.78 7.11
C GLY A 83 -14.15 3.81 7.83
N THR A 84 -15.42 3.75 7.39
CA THR A 84 -16.48 3.00 8.09
C THR A 84 -17.36 2.22 7.11
N ASN A 85 -17.62 0.96 7.43
CA ASN A 85 -18.64 0.16 6.79
C ASN A 85 -20.03 0.50 7.38
N PHE A 86 -20.70 1.51 6.83
CA PHE A 86 -22.01 1.94 7.34
C PHE A 86 -23.12 0.91 7.11
N GLY A 87 -24.05 0.83 8.06
CA GLY A 87 -25.22 -0.05 7.98
C GLY A 87 -24.83 -1.51 7.73
N PHE A 88 -25.31 -2.06 6.61
CA PHE A 88 -25.08 -3.45 6.22
C PHE A 88 -24.09 -3.60 5.06
N MET A 89 -23.19 -2.63 4.88
CA MET A 89 -22.15 -2.68 3.85
C MET A 89 -20.94 -3.52 4.21
N ASN A 90 -20.87 -4.06 5.44
CA ASN A 90 -19.77 -4.91 5.84
C ASN A 90 -19.78 -6.25 5.09
N GLY A 91 -18.58 -6.76 4.79
CA GLY A 91 -18.39 -8.15 4.37
C GLY A 91 -18.56 -9.12 5.55
N ASP A 92 -18.51 -10.41 5.27
CA ASP A 92 -18.76 -11.48 6.27
C ASP A 92 -18.06 -11.26 7.62
N ARG A 93 -18.85 -10.82 8.60
CA ARG A 93 -18.46 -10.51 9.99
C ARG A 93 -17.36 -9.45 10.14
N VAL A 94 -17.02 -8.72 9.09
CA VAL A 94 -16.13 -7.55 9.20
C VAL A 94 -16.82 -6.52 10.10
N VAL A 95 -16.08 -5.94 11.03
CA VAL A 95 -16.65 -4.96 11.97
C VAL A 95 -17.07 -3.68 11.24
N THR A 96 -17.89 -2.86 11.90
CA THR A 96 -18.37 -1.59 11.35
C THR A 96 -17.22 -0.63 11.07
N SER A 97 -16.25 -0.54 11.99
CA SER A 97 -15.04 0.25 11.77
C SER A 97 -14.22 -0.38 10.64
N TYR A 98 -13.77 0.46 9.71
CA TYR A 98 -12.82 0.08 8.68
C TYR A 98 -11.54 0.92 8.84
N ASP A 99 -11.13 1.23 10.08
CA ASP A 99 -9.91 1.97 10.41
C ASP A 99 -8.66 1.39 9.73
N TYR A 100 -8.59 0.06 9.69
CA TYR A 100 -7.55 -0.72 9.01
C TYR A 100 -6.13 -0.54 9.59
N ASP A 101 -5.96 0.22 10.68
CA ASP A 101 -4.67 0.76 11.12
C ASP A 101 -3.95 1.49 9.97
N ALA A 102 -4.74 2.23 9.17
CA ALA A 102 -4.28 2.97 8.01
C ALA A 102 -3.50 4.25 8.41
N PRO A 103 -2.78 4.88 7.46
CA PRO A 103 -2.21 6.22 7.65
C PRO A 103 -3.22 7.26 8.17
N LEU A 104 -4.47 7.22 7.73
CA LEU A 104 -5.56 8.00 8.32
C LEU A 104 -6.48 7.08 9.11
N SER A 105 -6.80 7.46 10.35
CA SER A 105 -7.75 6.71 11.20
C SER A 105 -9.15 6.71 10.59
N GLU A 106 -10.08 5.91 11.14
CA GLU A 106 -11.49 5.87 10.71
C GLU A 106 -12.14 7.26 10.61
N THR A 107 -11.79 8.17 11.52
CA THR A 107 -12.32 9.55 11.55
C THR A 107 -11.46 10.56 10.76
N GLY A 108 -10.45 10.10 10.02
CA GLY A 108 -9.57 10.94 9.20
C GLY A 108 -8.44 11.63 9.96
N ASN A 109 -8.11 11.22 11.19
CA ASN A 109 -7.00 11.82 11.92
C ASN A 109 -5.66 11.34 11.35
N TYR A 110 -4.67 12.24 11.34
CA TYR A 110 -3.30 11.89 10.95
C TYR A 110 -2.64 11.00 12.00
N THR A 111 -2.24 9.80 11.62
CA THR A 111 -1.50 8.88 12.50
C THR A 111 0.02 9.05 12.33
N ALA A 112 0.81 8.34 13.14
CA ALA A 112 2.26 8.27 12.94
C ALA A 112 2.63 7.77 11.53
N LYS A 113 1.84 6.84 10.97
CA LYS A 113 2.03 6.30 9.61
C LYS A 113 1.79 7.34 8.52
N TYR A 114 0.84 8.26 8.71
CA TYR A 114 0.67 9.40 7.80
C TYR A 114 1.91 10.26 7.74
N TRP A 115 2.43 10.67 8.90
CA TRP A 115 3.62 11.53 8.97
C TRP A 115 4.85 10.85 8.36
N LYS A 116 5.02 9.54 8.59
CA LYS A 116 6.08 8.75 7.95
C LYS A 116 5.93 8.64 6.44
N THR A 117 4.71 8.43 5.95
CA THR A 117 4.44 8.40 4.51
C THR A 117 4.78 9.75 3.88
N LYS A 118 4.35 10.86 4.50
CA LYS A 118 4.65 12.22 4.05
C LYS A 118 6.15 12.46 3.97
N GLU A 119 6.90 12.15 5.02
CA GLU A 119 8.36 12.30 5.07
C GLU A 119 9.06 11.54 3.93
N LEU A 120 8.70 10.27 3.71
CA LEU A 120 9.30 9.43 2.68
C LEU A 120 8.98 9.92 1.27
N VAL A 121 7.74 10.36 1.02
CA VAL A 121 7.33 10.91 -0.28
C VAL A 121 8.03 12.24 -0.56
N GLU A 122 8.13 13.13 0.44
CA GLU A 122 8.88 14.39 0.32
C GLU A 122 10.36 14.13 0.01
N LYS A 123 10.99 13.17 0.70
CA LYS A 123 12.36 12.75 0.40
C LYS A 123 12.49 12.18 -1.01
N PHE A 124 11.63 11.25 -1.40
CA PHE A 124 11.65 10.62 -2.71
C PHE A 124 11.51 11.65 -3.85
N THR A 125 10.54 12.56 -3.73
CA THR A 125 10.28 13.60 -4.73
C THR A 125 11.38 14.65 -4.79
N LYS A 126 12.02 14.99 -3.66
CA LYS A 126 13.20 15.86 -3.64
C LYS A 126 14.40 15.22 -4.35
N GLU A 127 14.61 13.92 -4.19
CA GLU A 127 15.74 13.19 -4.79
C GLU A 127 15.52 12.85 -6.26
N ARG A 128 14.27 12.55 -6.66
CA ARG A 128 13.94 12.02 -8.00
C ARG A 128 13.19 12.99 -8.90
N GLY A 129 12.70 14.10 -8.34
CA GLY A 129 11.77 15.00 -9.00
C GLY A 129 10.33 14.46 -8.99
N LEU A 130 9.37 15.35 -9.21
CA LEU A 130 8.00 14.94 -9.51
C LEU A 130 7.94 14.47 -10.97
N PRO A 131 7.13 13.43 -11.29
CA PRO A 131 6.86 13.11 -12.67
C PRO A 131 6.27 14.33 -13.38
N GLN A 132 6.71 14.58 -14.61
CA GLN A 132 6.12 15.63 -15.43
C GLN A 132 4.64 15.29 -15.63
N LEU A 133 3.75 16.15 -15.13
CA LEU A 133 2.33 16.01 -15.40
C LEU A 133 2.14 16.09 -16.92
N LEU A 134 1.74 14.98 -17.53
CA LEU A 134 1.28 14.97 -18.91
C LEU A 134 -0.09 15.63 -18.91
N VAL A 135 -0.12 16.96 -18.90
CA VAL A 135 -1.34 17.72 -19.15
C VAL A 135 -1.64 17.53 -20.64
N PRO A 136 -2.78 16.91 -21.02
CA PRO A 136 -3.16 16.83 -22.42
C PRO A 136 -3.17 18.25 -22.99
N LYS A 137 -2.52 18.44 -24.15
CA LYS A 137 -2.70 19.70 -24.88
C LYS A 137 -4.19 19.84 -25.20
N PRO A 138 -4.78 21.05 -25.05
CA PRO A 138 -6.18 21.29 -25.40
C PRO A 138 -6.46 20.94 -26.87
#